data_AF-A0A962E4K7-F1
#
_entry.id   AF-A0A962E4K7-F1
#
_cell.length_a   1.000
_cell.length_b   1.000
_cell.length_c   1.000
_cell.angle_alpha   90.00
_cell.angle_beta   90.00
_cell.angle_gamma   90.00
#
_symmetry.space_group_name_H-M   'P 1'
#
loop_
_entity.id
_entity.type
_entity.pdbx_description
1 polymer ?
#
loop_
_entity_poly.entity_id
_entity_poly.type
_entity_poly.pdbx_seq_one_letter_code
_entity_poly.pdbx_strand_id
1 'polypeptide(L)'
;DQIRQSLDQRIARGERPLVLAIHSFEPVMAGIARPWPIGVLWKLAREPFEPLFAALQAMNIEVGDNQPYDGRFAMGYTLEHHAIGRGLPHAMIELRNNEIADPGRQQRWATQLADALITAGMIAKS
;
A
#
# COMPACT_ATOMS: atom_id res chain seq x y z
N ASP A 1 -1.25 21.68 7.44
CA ASP A 1 -0.97 20.35 6.84
C ASP A 1 -1.78 19.30 7.61
N GLN A 2 -2.83 18.76 6.98
CA GLN A 2 -3.84 17.90 7.63
C GLN A 2 -3.32 16.50 7.97
N ILE A 3 -2.44 15.94 7.12
CA ILE A 3 -1.85 14.60 7.35
C ILE A 3 -1.01 14.64 8.62
N ARG A 4 -0.14 15.66 8.74
CA ARG A 4 0.67 15.87 9.94
C ARG A 4 -0.20 15.97 11.18
N GLN A 5 -1.23 16.82 11.17
CA GLN A 5 -2.10 17.02 12.32
C GLN A 5 -2.81 15.73 12.74
N SER A 6 -3.30 14.93 11.79
CA SER A 6 -3.95 13.65 12.08
C SER A 6 -2.98 12.64 12.70
N LEU A 7 -1.76 12.54 12.18
CA LEU A 7 -0.73 11.66 12.73
C LEU A 7 -0.32 12.10 14.14
N ASP A 8 -0.10 13.40 14.35
CA ASP A 8 0.31 13.94 15.64
C ASP A 8 -0.76 13.68 16.72
N GLN A 9 -2.05 13.81 16.37
CA GLN A 9 -3.16 13.47 17.28
C GLN A 9 -3.19 12.00 17.67
N ARG A 10 -2.96 11.08 16.71
CA ARG A 10 -2.92 9.64 16.97
C ARG A 10 -1.73 9.25 17.85
N ILE A 11 -0.55 9.78 17.52
CA ILE A 11 0.68 9.55 18.28
C ILE A 11 0.53 10.09 19.72
N ALA A 12 -0.08 11.26 19.90
CA ALA A 12 -0.34 11.83 21.22
C ALA A 12 -1.28 10.96 22.09
N ARG A 13 -2.10 10.11 21.46
CA ARG A 13 -2.95 9.11 22.15
C ARG A 13 -2.23 7.77 22.41
N GLY A 14 -0.95 7.67 22.08
CA GLY A 14 -0.16 6.43 22.21
C GLY A 14 -0.39 5.43 21.07
N GLU A 15 -1.07 5.83 19.98
CA GLU A 15 -1.24 4.97 18.81
C GLU A 15 0.03 4.95 17.96
N ARG A 16 0.25 3.85 17.24
CA ARG A 16 1.28 3.73 16.20
C ARG A 16 0.61 3.51 14.83
N PRO A 17 0.21 4.59 14.12
CA PRO A 17 -0.55 4.46 12.88
C PRO A 17 0.29 3.87 11.74
N LEU A 18 -0.33 2.99 10.95
CA LEU A 18 0.14 2.58 9.63
C LEU A 18 -0.22 3.66 8.60
N VAL A 19 0.75 4.10 7.82
CA VAL A 19 0.54 5.05 6.72
C VAL A 19 0.60 4.34 5.39
N LEU A 20 -0.54 4.20 4.72
CA LEU A 20 -0.63 3.65 3.37
C LEU A 20 -0.84 4.77 2.36
N ALA A 21 0.07 4.93 1.41
CA ALA A 21 -0.15 5.77 0.24
C ALA A 21 -0.75 4.91 -0.88
N ILE A 22 -1.95 5.25 -1.36
CA ILE A 22 -2.64 4.47 -2.40
C ILE A 22 -2.56 5.24 -3.72
N HIS A 23 -2.01 4.58 -4.73
CA HIS A 23 -1.74 5.10 -6.05
C HIS A 23 -2.27 4.11 -7.11
N SER A 24 -2.15 4.53 -8.36
CA SER A 24 -2.41 3.66 -9.49
C SER A 24 -1.39 3.87 -10.60
N PHE A 25 -1.22 2.84 -11.43
CA PHE A 25 -0.25 2.86 -12.53
C PHE A 25 -0.85 2.31 -13.84
N GLU A 26 -0.26 2.74 -14.96
CA GLU A 26 -0.65 2.28 -16.30
C GLU A 26 -0.24 0.82 -16.55
N PRO A 27 -1.12 -0.02 -17.16
CA PRO A 27 -0.85 -1.43 -17.42
C PRO A 27 0.33 -1.67 -18.37
N VAL A 28 0.66 -0.68 -19.20
CA VAL A 28 1.80 -0.70 -20.11
C VAL A 28 2.54 0.62 -20.01
N MET A 29 3.86 0.58 -19.81
CA MET A 29 4.71 1.78 -19.87
C MET A 29 5.87 1.52 -20.81
N ALA A 30 6.10 2.44 -21.75
CA ALA A 30 7.16 2.32 -22.77
C ALA A 30 7.13 0.97 -23.52
N GLY A 31 5.92 0.45 -23.79
CA GLY A 31 5.72 -0.83 -24.47
C GLY A 31 5.91 -2.08 -23.59
N ILE A 32 6.28 -1.92 -22.31
CA ILE A 32 6.47 -3.03 -21.37
C ILE A 32 5.19 -3.24 -20.56
N ALA A 33 4.63 -4.44 -20.64
CA ALA A 33 3.48 -4.85 -19.84
C ALA A 33 3.85 -5.01 -18.37
N ARG A 34 2.94 -4.61 -17.48
CA ARG A 34 3.06 -4.73 -16.03
C ARG A 34 1.99 -5.70 -15.52
N PRO A 35 2.36 -6.98 -15.31
CA PRO A 35 1.38 -8.06 -15.15
C PRO A 35 0.65 -8.04 -13.80
N TRP A 36 1.27 -7.45 -12.78
CA TRP A 36 0.70 -7.35 -11.43
C TRP A 36 -0.56 -6.47 -11.44
N PRO A 37 -1.70 -6.92 -10.90
CA PRO A 37 -2.83 -6.05 -10.64
C PRO A 37 -2.60 -5.09 -9.44
N ILE A 38 -1.71 -5.46 -8.51
CA ILE A 38 -1.34 -4.66 -7.33
C ILE A 38 0.16 -4.75 -7.05
N GLY A 39 0.77 -3.63 -6.71
CA GLY A 39 2.13 -3.51 -6.17
C GLY A 39 2.11 -3.15 -4.69
N VAL A 40 3.00 -3.76 -3.91
CA VAL A 40 3.28 -3.39 -2.52
C VAL A 40 4.72 -2.93 -2.44
N LEU A 41 4.90 -1.63 -2.20
CA LEU A 41 6.19 -0.97 -2.17
C LEU A 41 6.61 -0.69 -0.72
N TRP A 42 7.86 -1.00 -0.43
CA TRP A 42 8.49 -0.85 0.88
C TRP A 42 9.90 -0.26 0.73
N LYS A 43 10.33 0.52 1.73
CA LYS A 43 11.61 1.25 1.69
C LYS A 43 12.78 0.46 2.27
N LEU A 44 12.63 0.01 3.53
CA LEU A 44 13.74 -0.47 4.35
C LEU A 44 13.77 -2.00 4.48
N ALA A 45 12.61 -2.60 4.70
CA ALA A 45 12.47 -4.01 5.05
C ALA A 45 11.16 -4.56 4.48
N ARG A 46 11.22 -5.76 3.91
CA ARG A 46 10.06 -6.49 3.36
C ARG A 46 9.32 -7.25 4.45
N GLU A 47 10.06 -7.71 5.46
CA GLU A 47 9.63 -8.60 6.53
C GLU A 47 8.34 -8.14 7.23
N PRO A 48 8.12 -6.84 7.53
CA PRO A 48 6.85 -6.38 8.12
C PRO A 48 5.63 -6.56 7.21
N PHE A 49 5.84 -6.72 5.90
CA PHE A 49 4.79 -6.84 4.89
C PHE A 49 4.56 -8.28 4.44
N GLU A 50 5.37 -9.25 4.88
CA GLU A 50 5.17 -10.68 4.56
C GLU A 50 3.73 -11.16 4.81
N PRO A 51 3.06 -10.80 5.91
CA PRO A 51 1.68 -11.23 6.13
C PRO A 51 0.70 -10.65 5.08
N LEU A 52 0.95 -9.44 4.58
CA LEU A 52 0.14 -8.83 3.52
C LEU A 52 0.39 -9.50 2.17
N PHE A 53 1.64 -9.79 1.83
CA PHE A 53 1.95 -10.58 0.63
C PHE A 53 1.28 -11.95 0.68
N ALA A 54 1.38 -12.66 1.80
CA ALA A 54 0.75 -13.96 1.99
C ALA A 54 -0.78 -13.89 1.88
N ALA A 55 -1.41 -12.87 2.48
CA ALA A 55 -2.85 -12.68 2.41
C ALA A 55 -3.35 -12.41 0.98
N LEU A 56 -2.65 -11.56 0.22
CA LEU A 56 -2.99 -11.29 -1.18
C LEU A 56 -2.76 -12.53 -2.07
N GLN A 57 -1.66 -13.26 -1.87
CA GLN A 57 -1.36 -14.48 -2.61
C GLN A 57 -2.39 -15.59 -2.33
N ALA A 58 -2.89 -15.70 -1.10
CA ALA A 58 -3.98 -16.63 -0.76
C ALA A 58 -5.29 -16.32 -1.50
N MET A 59 -5.47 -15.09 -1.99
CA MET A 59 -6.58 -14.67 -2.86
C MET A 59 -6.29 -14.90 -4.35
N ASN A 60 -5.19 -15.59 -4.70
CA ASN A 60 -4.68 -15.77 -6.06
C ASN A 60 -4.32 -14.46 -6.78
N ILE A 61 -3.88 -13.45 -6.03
CA ILE A 61 -3.46 -12.16 -6.58
C ILE A 61 -1.95 -12.17 -6.80
N GLU A 62 -1.51 -11.86 -8.03
CA GLU A 62 -0.09 -11.67 -8.34
C GLU A 62 0.37 -10.31 -7.81
N VAL A 63 1.21 -10.30 -6.77
CA VAL A 63 1.65 -9.05 -6.14
C VAL A 63 3.01 -8.62 -6.68
N GLY A 64 3.08 -7.37 -7.13
CA GLY A 64 4.33 -6.71 -7.46
C GLY A 64 5.11 -6.35 -6.19
N ASP A 65 6.17 -7.07 -5.89
CA ASP A 65 7.07 -6.77 -4.78
C ASP A 65 8.06 -5.67 -5.18
N ASN A 66 7.84 -4.44 -4.69
CA ASN A 66 8.55 -3.26 -5.21
C ASN A 66 8.48 -3.17 -6.74
N GLN A 67 7.28 -3.38 -7.28
CA GLN A 67 6.92 -3.23 -8.69
C GLN A 67 5.58 -2.49 -8.79
N PRO A 68 5.34 -1.71 -9.86
CA PRO A 68 6.22 -1.45 -11.01
C PRO A 68 7.28 -0.38 -10.74
N TYR A 69 7.25 0.25 -9.58
CA TYR A 69 8.30 1.12 -9.08
C TYR A 69 8.93 0.51 -7.86
N ASP A 70 10.17 0.90 -7.57
CA ASP A 70 10.94 0.34 -6.48
C ASP A 70 11.02 1.35 -5.32
N GLY A 71 10.26 1.04 -4.27
CA GLY A 71 10.16 1.83 -3.06
C GLY A 71 11.48 2.04 -2.33
N ARG A 72 12.47 1.17 -2.56
CA ARG A 72 13.83 1.34 -2.00
C ARG A 72 14.48 2.62 -2.50
N PHE A 73 14.16 3.07 -3.73
CA PHE A 73 14.69 4.32 -4.27
C PHE A 73 13.85 5.54 -3.88
N ALA A 74 12.54 5.50 -4.06
CA ALA A 74 11.65 6.62 -3.76
C ALA A 74 10.28 6.13 -3.29
N MET A 75 9.75 6.76 -2.23
CA MET A 75 8.41 6.45 -1.69
C MET A 75 7.41 7.59 -1.86
N GLY A 76 7.78 8.60 -2.64
CA GLY A 76 7.01 9.82 -2.82
C GLY A 76 7.05 10.74 -1.59
N TYR A 77 6.76 12.02 -1.83
CA TYR A 77 6.84 13.06 -0.81
C TYR A 77 6.02 12.74 0.44
N THR A 78 4.80 12.21 0.27
CA THR A 78 3.90 11.92 1.39
C THR A 78 4.53 10.97 2.40
N LEU A 79 5.06 9.82 1.96
CA LEU A 79 5.63 8.84 2.89
C LEU A 79 6.98 9.30 3.44
N GLU A 80 7.84 9.88 2.61
CA GLU A 80 9.15 10.39 3.03
C GLU A 80 9.03 11.46 4.11
N HIS A 81 8.10 12.40 3.93
CA HIS A 81 7.90 13.53 4.85
C HIS A 81 7.08 13.17 6.09
N HIS A 82 6.05 12.32 5.96
CA HIS A 82 5.09 12.09 7.05
C HIS A 82 5.32 10.80 7.84
N ALA A 83 5.93 9.77 7.26
CA ALA A 83 5.99 8.45 7.88
C ALA A 83 7.42 7.97 8.14
N ILE A 84 8.28 7.99 7.12
CA ILE A 84 9.61 7.38 7.15
C ILE A 84 10.49 8.02 8.21
N GLY A 85 10.63 9.35 8.19
CA GLY A 85 11.44 10.09 9.16
C GLY A 85 10.93 9.99 10.60
N ARG A 86 9.69 9.52 10.81
CA ARG A 86 9.07 9.32 12.12
C ARG A 86 9.11 7.88 12.61
N GLY A 87 9.68 6.95 11.83
CA GLY A 87 9.70 5.52 12.17
C GLY A 87 8.31 4.87 12.22
N LEU A 88 7.32 5.48 11.54
CA LEU A 88 5.97 4.92 11.42
C LEU A 88 5.97 3.77 10.41
N PRO A 89 5.21 2.69 10.65
CA PRO A 89 5.00 1.66 9.64
C PRO A 89 4.33 2.28 8.41
N HIS A 90 4.82 1.95 7.22
CA HIS A 90 4.39 2.58 5.97
C HIS A 90 4.57 1.68 4.76
N ALA A 91 3.65 1.75 3.82
CA ALA A 91 3.80 1.15 2.50
C ALA A 91 3.12 2.02 1.46
N MET A 92 3.53 1.85 0.20
CA MET A 92 2.80 2.36 -0.94
C MET A 92 2.10 1.20 -1.64
N ILE A 93 0.82 1.39 -1.93
CA ILE A 93 -0.02 0.47 -2.69
C ILE A 93 -0.18 1.05 -4.08
N GLU A 94 0.14 0.27 -5.09
CA GLU A 94 0.03 0.64 -6.50
C GLU A 94 -1.00 -0.26 -7.16
N LEU A 95 -2.20 0.23 -7.48
CA LEU A 95 -3.21 -0.55 -8.19
C LEU A 95 -3.13 -0.30 -9.69
N ARG A 96 -3.12 -1.34 -10.51
CA ARG A 96 -3.13 -1.13 -11.97
C ARG A 96 -4.44 -0.46 -12.36
N ASN A 97 -4.39 0.66 -13.08
CA ASN A 97 -5.56 1.55 -13.22
C ASN A 97 -6.78 0.88 -13.90
N ASN A 98 -6.55 -0.08 -14.81
CA ASN A 98 -7.61 -0.84 -15.46
C ASN A 98 -8.35 -1.78 -14.49
N GLU A 99 -7.72 -2.15 -13.38
CA GLU A 99 -8.33 -2.91 -12.28
C GLU A 99 -9.33 -2.10 -11.47
N ILE A 100 -9.30 -0.76 -11.59
CA ILE A 100 -10.15 0.19 -10.85
C ILE A 100 -10.94 1.14 -11.77
N ALA A 101 -11.14 0.74 -13.04
CA ALA A 101 -11.75 1.58 -14.07
C ALA A 101 -13.24 1.90 -13.87
N ASP A 102 -13.94 1.20 -12.97
CA ASP A 102 -15.36 1.39 -12.69
C ASP A 102 -15.67 1.24 -11.20
N PRO A 103 -16.82 1.75 -10.70
CA PRO A 103 -17.17 1.68 -9.29
C PRO A 103 -17.25 0.25 -8.73
N GLY A 104 -17.70 -0.72 -9.53
CA GLY A 104 -17.76 -2.12 -9.11
C GLY A 104 -16.37 -2.71 -8.92
N ARG A 105 -15.44 -2.38 -9.82
CA ARG A 105 -14.01 -2.71 -9.73
C ARG A 105 -13.34 -2.09 -8.50
N GLN A 106 -13.60 -0.80 -8.27
CA GLN A 106 -13.08 -0.08 -7.09
C GLN A 106 -13.58 -0.70 -5.80
N GLN A 107 -14.87 -1.03 -5.72
CA GLN A 107 -15.45 -1.67 -4.54
C GLN A 107 -14.84 -3.05 -4.27
N ARG A 108 -14.62 -3.86 -5.33
CA ARG A 108 -13.95 -5.17 -5.18
C ARG A 108 -12.55 -5.01 -4.61
N TRP A 109 -11.74 -4.09 -5.15
CA TRP A 109 -10.40 -3.83 -4.64
C TRP A 109 -10.39 -3.28 -3.22
N ALA A 110 -11.32 -2.38 -2.89
CA ALA A 110 -11.46 -1.88 -1.53
C ALA A 110 -11.72 -3.03 -0.53
N THR A 111 -12.64 -3.95 -0.88
CA THR A 111 -12.92 -5.14 -0.06
C THR A 111 -11.71 -6.07 0.02
N GLN A 112 -11.11 -6.46 -1.11
CA GLN A 112 -9.96 -7.37 -1.14
C GLN A 112 -8.76 -6.82 -0.37
N LEU A 113 -8.44 -5.54 -0.55
CA LEU A 113 -7.33 -4.91 0.16
C LEU A 113 -7.62 -4.79 1.67
N ALA A 114 -8.84 -4.43 2.05
CA ALA A 114 -9.23 -4.38 3.46
C ALA A 114 -9.14 -5.76 4.11
N ASP A 115 -9.68 -6.80 3.47
CA ASP A 115 -9.60 -8.18 3.95
C ASP A 115 -8.15 -8.63 4.08
N ALA A 116 -7.29 -8.34 3.08
CA ALA A 116 -5.87 -8.68 3.13
C ALA A 116 -5.14 -7.97 4.28
N LEU A 117 -5.43 -6.69 4.52
CA LEU A 117 -4.85 -5.92 5.64
C LEU A 117 -5.32 -6.45 7.01
N ILE A 118 -6.58 -6.87 7.12
CA ILE A 118 -7.11 -7.49 8.35
C ILE A 118 -6.46 -8.86 8.58
N THR A 119 -6.40 -9.72 7.55
CA THR A 119 -5.74 -11.03 7.62
C THR A 119 -4.26 -10.91 7.97
N ALA A 120 -3.59 -9.87 7.46
CA ALA A 120 -2.20 -9.55 7.77
C ALA A 120 -1.99 -8.98 9.20
N GLY A 121 -3.07 -8.73 9.96
CA GLY A 121 -3.00 -8.11 11.28
C GLY A 121 -2.57 -6.65 11.27
N MET A 122 -2.66 -5.96 10.13
CA MET A 122 -2.21 -4.58 9.96
C MET A 122 -3.26 -3.55 10.36
N ILE A 123 -4.54 -3.90 10.25
CA ILE A 123 -5.67 -3.09 10.71
C ILE A 123 -6.67 -3.99 11.46
N ALA A 124 -7.43 -3.41 12.39
CA ALA A 124 -8.52 -4.10 13.06
C ALA A 124 -9.75 -4.20 12.15
N LYS A 125 -10.52 -5.28 12.29
CA LYS A 125 -11.86 -5.37 11.71
C LYS A 125 -12.78 -4.40 12.45
N SER A 126 -13.37 -3.45 11.74
CA SER A 126 -14.38 -2.51 12.25
C SER A 126 -15.72 -3.19 12.50
#